data_AF-A0A5J5F146-F1
#
_entry.id   AF-A0A5J5F146-F1
#
_cell.length_a   1.000
_cell.length_b   1.000
_cell.length_c   1.000
_cell.angle_alpha   90.00
_cell.angle_beta   90.00
_cell.angle_gamma   90.00
#
_symmetry.space_group_name_H-M   'P 1'
#
loop_
_entity.id
_entity.type
_entity.pdbx_description
1 polymer ?
#
loop_
_entity_poly.entity_id
_entity_poly.type
_entity_poly.pdbx_seq_one_letter_code
_entity_poly.pdbx_strand_id
1 'polypeptide(L)'
;MSLVRQLALAVLAISFFTGIALFGQLPSLRRTPIGYLHRLLRYNLPASLRVLDQKLTNGALTPLLHRCGNYLMNEPHPLVMMFYIVLVTGGIWIDPGIITPQNHKSALRMYPYNRIIFSTTAPPCRTCHLQKPARSKHCSICKACVAKHDHHCIWVNNCIGLNNTRHFLAFLMATNILLSCGVVLCFGILQTVLQINGIDLRRLRVAGWTEWIVYMGAAILEEVHVGAVFLLCVLCGILSFVFTAYHLYLVWAGTTTNETTKWADLMEDIKDGMIFKTDVAEDCAEEQAEGKAVEWPRTSRQSLYRIKEGNTGDLPRGVVWFRVQSLAEVDNVYDLGGWSNLMDVVFPKKLA
;
A
#
# COMPACT_ATOMS: atom_id res chain seq x y z
N MET A 1 9.97 -14.37 -14.09
CA MET A 1 11.39 -14.15 -13.75
C MET A 1 11.65 -12.87 -12.93
N SER A 2 10.90 -11.77 -13.09
CA SER A 2 11.17 -10.52 -12.35
C SER A 2 10.84 -10.59 -10.85
N LEU A 3 9.75 -11.26 -10.45
CA LEU A 3 9.36 -11.38 -9.03
C LEU A 3 10.40 -12.18 -8.22
N VAL A 4 10.83 -13.33 -8.74
CA VAL A 4 11.89 -14.14 -8.13
C VAL A 4 13.20 -13.34 -8.03
N ARG A 5 13.53 -12.57 -9.07
CA ARG A 5 14.69 -11.68 -9.06
C ARG A 5 14.55 -10.56 -8.02
N GLN A 6 13.37 -9.95 -7.87
CA GLN A 6 13.12 -8.89 -6.87
C GLN A 6 13.17 -9.44 -5.45
N LEU A 7 12.58 -10.60 -5.20
CA LEU A 7 12.65 -11.29 -3.91
C LEU A 7 14.08 -11.70 -3.58
N ALA A 8 14.82 -12.24 -4.55
CA ALA A 8 16.24 -12.57 -4.37
C ALA A 8 17.07 -11.32 -4.06
N LEU A 9 16.84 -10.21 -4.76
CA LEU A 9 17.51 -8.93 -4.49
C LEU A 9 17.18 -8.38 -3.10
N ALA A 10 15.92 -8.47 -2.67
CA ALA A 10 15.50 -8.04 -1.34
C ALA A 10 16.15 -8.90 -0.23
N VAL A 11 16.14 -10.23 -0.40
CA VAL A 11 16.80 -11.16 0.53
C VAL A 11 18.31 -10.92 0.58
N LEU A 12 18.96 -10.73 -0.58
CA LEU A 12 20.38 -10.42 -0.65
C LEU A 12 20.70 -9.07 0.00
N ALA A 13 19.87 -8.05 -0.20
CA ALA A 13 20.05 -6.74 0.43
C ALA A 13 19.93 -6.83 1.96
N ILE A 14 18.87 -7.46 2.47
CA ILE A 14 18.66 -7.66 3.92
C ILE A 14 19.81 -8.49 4.50
N SER A 15 20.22 -9.57 3.83
CA SER A 15 21.33 -10.42 4.27
C SER A 15 22.66 -9.66 4.27
N PHE A 16 22.89 -8.78 3.28
CA PHE A 16 24.08 -7.94 3.19
C PHE A 16 24.16 -6.93 4.34
N PHE A 17 23.07 -6.20 4.62
CA PHE A 17 23.04 -5.24 5.73
C PHE A 17 23.11 -5.93 7.10
N THR A 18 22.44 -7.07 7.26
CA THR A 18 22.53 -7.89 8.48
C THR A 18 23.96 -8.42 8.65
N GLY A 19 24.60 -8.86 7.57
CA GLY A 19 26.00 -9.29 7.57
C GLY A 19 26.97 -8.17 7.94
N ILE A 20 26.77 -6.95 7.44
CA ILE A 20 27.53 -5.77 7.85
C ILE A 20 27.35 -5.50 9.34
N ALA A 21 26.11 -5.54 9.84
CA ALA A 21 25.79 -5.28 11.24
C ALA A 21 26.41 -6.30 12.19
N LEU A 22 26.40 -7.59 11.83
CA LEU A 22 26.91 -8.68 12.67
C LEU A 22 28.44 -8.85 12.54
N PHE A 23 28.97 -8.91 11.32
CA PHE A 23 30.36 -9.28 11.07
C PHE A 23 31.30 -8.08 10.90
N GLY A 24 30.79 -6.88 10.62
CA GLY A 24 31.62 -5.68 10.48
C GLY A 24 32.34 -5.23 11.76
N GLN A 25 32.03 -5.85 12.90
CA GLN A 25 32.66 -5.64 14.20
C GLN A 25 33.91 -6.52 14.41
N LEU A 26 34.07 -7.58 13.60
CA LEU A 26 35.14 -8.56 13.77
C LEU A 26 36.53 -7.93 13.48
N PRO A 27 37.57 -8.24 14.28
CA PRO A 27 38.91 -7.69 14.07
C PRO A 27 39.47 -7.96 12.68
N SER A 28 39.19 -9.13 12.11
CA SER A 28 39.62 -9.55 10.77
C SER A 28 38.99 -8.74 9.64
N LEU A 29 37.76 -8.24 9.82
CA LEU A 29 37.03 -7.47 8.81
C LEU A 29 37.10 -5.95 9.03
N ARG A 30 37.82 -5.50 10.06
CA ARG A 30 37.87 -4.07 10.44
C ARG A 30 38.45 -3.18 9.33
N ARG A 31 39.38 -3.68 8.52
CA ARG A 31 40.01 -2.93 7.40
C ARG A 31 39.36 -3.19 6.03
N THR A 32 38.27 -3.95 5.98
CA THR A 32 37.57 -4.25 4.72
C THR A 32 36.42 -3.26 4.48
N PRO A 33 35.84 -3.26 3.26
CA PRO A 33 34.64 -2.45 2.96
C PRO A 33 33.48 -2.73 3.91
N ILE A 34 33.32 -3.97 4.38
CA ILE A 34 32.28 -4.37 5.35
C ILE A 34 32.50 -3.64 6.69
N GLY A 35 33.74 -3.62 7.19
CA GLY A 35 34.09 -2.88 8.40
C GLY A 35 33.94 -1.36 8.24
N TYR A 36 34.21 -0.82 7.04
CA TYR A 36 33.93 0.58 6.72
C TYR A 36 32.43 0.90 6.73
N LEU A 37 31.60 0.11 6.04
CA LEU A 37 30.15 0.24 6.02
C LEU A 37 29.52 0.12 7.42
N HIS A 38 30.01 -0.81 8.23
CA HIS A 38 29.58 -0.92 9.63
C HIS A 38 29.90 0.35 10.41
N ARG A 39 31.10 0.93 10.26
CA ARG A 39 31.43 2.21 10.90
C ARG A 39 30.57 3.36 10.38
N LEU A 40 30.34 3.39 9.07
CA LEU A 40 29.49 4.39 8.43
C LEU A 40 28.08 4.37 9.01
N LEU A 41 27.45 3.19 9.09
CA LEU A 41 26.08 3.04 9.57
C LEU A 41 25.94 3.18 11.09
N ARG A 42 26.91 2.66 11.86
CA ARG A 42 26.84 2.60 13.33
C ARG A 42 27.28 3.91 13.99
N TYR A 43 28.26 4.61 13.42
CA TYR A 43 28.90 5.76 14.06
C TYR A 43 28.77 7.03 13.22
N ASN A 44 29.17 7.00 11.95
CA ASN A 44 29.23 8.23 11.16
C ASN A 44 27.84 8.75 10.80
N LEU A 45 26.90 7.88 10.40
CA LEU A 45 25.55 8.29 10.02
C LEU A 45 24.80 8.89 11.23
N PRO A 46 24.76 8.26 12.42
CA PRO A 46 24.18 8.89 13.61
C PRO A 46 24.90 10.18 14.03
N ALA A 47 26.22 10.26 13.90
CA ALA A 47 26.98 11.48 14.19
C ALA A 47 26.63 12.60 13.21
N SER A 48 26.57 12.30 11.92
CA SER A 48 26.15 13.24 10.87
C SER A 48 24.71 13.72 11.08
N LEU A 49 23.80 12.82 11.47
CA LEU A 49 22.42 13.19 11.82
C LEU A 49 22.36 14.10 13.05
N ARG A 50 23.20 13.87 14.08
CA ARG A 50 23.30 14.79 15.23
C ARG A 50 23.89 16.14 14.86
N VAL A 51 24.90 16.19 14.00
CA VAL A 51 25.47 17.45 13.51
C VAL A 51 24.45 18.21 12.66
N LEU A 52 23.68 17.50 11.84
CA LEU A 52 22.60 18.08 11.06
C LEU A 52 21.49 18.63 11.96
N ASP A 53 21.12 17.88 13.00
CA ASP A 53 20.18 18.33 14.03
C ASP A 53 20.69 19.57 14.78
N GLN A 54 21.97 19.61 15.14
CA GLN A 54 22.62 20.79 15.71
C GLN A 54 22.56 21.99 14.76
N LYS A 55 22.81 21.80 13.46
CA LYS A 55 22.79 22.88 12.47
C LYS A 55 21.38 23.38 12.13
N LEU A 56 20.40 22.49 12.08
CA LEU A 56 19.05 22.82 11.61
C LEU A 56 18.08 23.16 12.74
N THR A 57 18.22 22.52 13.91
CA THR A 57 17.24 22.66 15.02
C THR A 57 17.90 22.96 16.37
N ASN A 58 19.19 23.32 16.39
CA ASN A 58 19.98 23.49 17.63
C ASN A 58 19.96 22.24 18.53
N GLY A 59 19.85 21.05 17.95
CA GLY A 59 19.86 19.79 18.69
C GLY A 59 18.54 19.45 19.37
N ALA A 60 17.43 20.07 18.99
CA ALA A 60 16.11 19.80 19.56
C ALA A 60 15.49 18.49 19.03
N LEU A 61 15.80 18.09 17.80
CA LEU A 61 15.16 16.95 17.12
C LEU A 61 15.56 15.62 17.73
N THR A 62 16.84 15.38 18.03
CA THR A 62 17.32 14.11 18.61
C THR A 62 16.68 13.79 19.96
N PRO A 63 16.68 14.70 20.97
CA PRO A 63 15.99 14.45 22.22
C PRO A 63 14.46 14.48 22.09
N LEU A 64 13.89 15.18 21.10
CA LEU A 64 12.45 15.07 20.78
C LEU A 64 12.11 13.68 20.25
N LEU A 65 12.86 13.16 19.28
CA LEU A 65 12.65 11.83 18.70
C LEU A 65 12.90 10.73 19.73
N HIS A 66 13.93 10.86 20.58
CA HIS A 66 14.18 9.92 21.66
C HIS A 66 13.10 9.99 22.74
N ARG A 67 12.64 11.18 23.14
CA ARG A 67 11.52 11.32 24.08
C ARG A 67 10.21 10.81 23.48
N CYS A 68 9.95 11.11 22.22
CA CYS A 68 8.79 10.62 21.49
C CYS A 68 8.83 9.09 21.39
N GLY A 69 9.97 8.51 21.03
CA GLY A 69 10.19 7.06 21.03
C GLY A 69 10.04 6.44 22.42
N ASN A 70 10.65 7.02 23.46
CA ASN A 70 10.51 6.50 24.82
C ASN A 70 9.09 6.61 25.35
N TYR A 71 8.42 7.74 25.10
CA TYR A 71 7.01 7.93 25.39
C TYR A 71 6.25 6.81 24.68
N LEU A 72 6.18 6.82 23.34
CA LEU A 72 5.43 5.88 22.49
C LEU A 72 5.64 4.38 22.78
N MET A 73 6.81 4.01 23.32
CA MET A 73 7.19 2.62 23.50
C MET A 73 7.17 2.14 24.96
N ASN A 74 7.17 3.02 25.97
CA ASN A 74 7.32 2.60 27.37
C ASN A 74 6.28 3.18 28.35
N GLU A 75 5.43 4.11 27.92
CA GLU A 75 4.38 4.67 28.78
C GLU A 75 2.97 4.16 28.41
N PRO A 76 2.00 4.16 29.34
CA PRO A 76 0.61 3.83 29.02
C PRO A 76 0.04 4.89 28.06
N HIS A 77 -0.46 4.47 26.89
CA HIS A 77 -0.98 5.37 25.87
C HIS A 77 -2.48 5.25 25.65
N PRO A 78 -3.31 5.83 26.53
CA PRO A 78 -4.74 5.92 26.28
C PRO A 78 -5.01 6.71 24.99
N LEU A 79 -4.17 7.68 24.63
CA LEU A 79 -4.33 8.47 23.40
C LEU A 79 -4.13 7.66 22.11
N VAL A 80 -3.16 6.75 22.06
CA VAL A 80 -2.95 5.88 20.88
C VAL A 80 -4.12 4.91 20.75
N MET A 81 -4.61 4.36 21.87
CA MET A 81 -5.79 3.51 21.89
C MET A 81 -7.05 4.28 21.47
N MET A 82 -7.29 5.47 22.03
CA MET A 82 -8.41 6.32 21.66
C MET A 82 -8.36 6.70 20.19
N PHE A 83 -7.19 7.08 19.67
CA PHE A 83 -7.01 7.40 18.27
C PHE A 83 -7.29 6.19 17.37
N TYR A 84 -6.77 5.02 17.73
CA TYR A 84 -7.04 3.78 17.01
C TYR A 84 -8.53 3.42 17.01
N ILE A 85 -9.20 3.51 18.17
CA ILE A 85 -10.65 3.27 18.31
C ILE A 85 -11.44 4.26 17.47
N VAL A 86 -11.06 5.54 17.45
CA VAL A 86 -11.68 6.57 16.60
C VAL A 86 -11.51 6.23 15.12
N LEU A 87 -10.35 5.72 14.69
CA LEU A 87 -10.14 5.31 13.30
C LEU A 87 -10.95 4.06 12.92
N VAL A 88 -11.04 3.07 13.81
CA VAL A 88 -11.84 1.86 13.58
C VAL A 88 -13.33 2.20 13.52
N THR A 89 -13.83 2.94 14.51
CA THR A 89 -15.23 3.38 14.53
C THR A 89 -15.53 4.29 13.35
N GLY A 90 -14.67 5.27 13.05
CA GLY A 90 -14.77 6.09 11.85
C GLY A 90 -14.79 5.27 10.57
N GLY A 91 -13.96 4.22 10.46
CA GLY A 91 -13.94 3.33 9.30
C GLY A 91 -15.28 2.65 9.02
N ILE A 92 -16.05 2.34 10.07
CA ILE A 92 -17.39 1.75 9.97
C ILE A 92 -18.41 2.77 9.43
N TRP A 93 -18.33 4.03 9.86
CA TRP A 93 -19.38 5.03 9.62
C TRP A 93 -19.10 6.00 8.46
N ILE A 94 -17.84 6.20 8.08
CA ILE A 94 -17.48 7.12 7.00
C ILE A 94 -17.98 6.57 5.67
N ASP A 95 -18.78 7.38 4.97
CA ASP A 95 -19.24 7.05 3.61
C ASP A 95 -18.03 6.76 2.70
N PRO A 96 -17.98 5.58 2.04
CA PRO A 96 -16.91 5.25 1.12
C PRO A 96 -17.00 5.97 -0.23
N GLY A 97 -18.09 6.70 -0.48
CA GLY A 97 -18.43 7.28 -1.77
C GLY A 97 -19.54 6.50 -2.44
N ILE A 98 -20.63 6.24 -1.71
CA ILE A 98 -21.82 5.57 -2.24
C ILE A 98 -22.45 6.41 -3.35
N ILE A 99 -22.66 5.77 -4.50
CA ILE A 99 -23.31 6.39 -5.65
C ILE A 99 -24.82 6.21 -5.50
N THR A 100 -25.52 7.35 -5.45
CA THR A 100 -26.98 7.46 -5.39
C THR A 100 -27.50 8.12 -6.67
N PRO A 101 -28.80 8.05 -6.96
CA PRO A 101 -29.38 8.77 -8.09
C PRO A 101 -29.11 10.28 -8.06
N GLN A 102 -28.98 10.88 -6.88
CA GLN A 102 -28.74 12.32 -6.70
C GLN A 102 -27.32 12.74 -7.13
N ASN A 103 -26.31 11.95 -6.76
CA ASN A 103 -24.90 12.23 -7.08
C ASN A 103 -24.40 11.47 -8.32
N HIS A 104 -25.27 10.73 -9.01
CA HIS A 104 -24.89 9.87 -10.13
C HIS A 104 -24.22 10.67 -11.27
N LYS A 105 -24.78 11.83 -11.60
CA LYS A 105 -24.25 12.72 -12.64
C LYS A 105 -22.87 13.29 -12.29
N SER A 106 -22.66 13.67 -11.02
CA SER A 106 -21.36 14.16 -10.57
C SER A 106 -20.32 13.04 -10.58
N ALA A 107 -20.71 11.82 -10.18
CA ALA A 107 -19.85 10.64 -10.24
C ALA A 107 -19.44 10.27 -11.68
N LEU A 108 -20.35 10.36 -12.66
CA LEU A 108 -20.05 10.11 -14.08
C LEU A 108 -19.01 11.08 -14.65
N ARG A 109 -18.99 12.32 -14.18
CA ARG A 109 -18.08 13.38 -14.66
C ARG A 109 -16.73 13.39 -13.95
N MET A 110 -16.55 12.56 -12.94
CA MET A 110 -15.37 12.61 -12.08
C MET A 110 -14.13 11.97 -12.73
N TYR A 111 -14.32 10.86 -13.44
CA TYR A 111 -13.25 10.10 -14.08
C TYR A 111 -13.63 9.76 -15.52
N PRO A 112 -12.72 9.91 -16.50
CA PRO A 112 -13.01 9.59 -17.88
C PRO A 112 -13.11 8.08 -18.05
N TYR A 113 -13.99 7.62 -18.92
CA TYR A 113 -13.96 6.24 -19.39
C TYR A 113 -12.77 6.06 -20.33
N ASN A 114 -11.87 5.13 -20.01
CA ASN A 114 -10.71 4.86 -20.86
C ASN A 114 -10.97 3.84 -21.96
N ARG A 115 -12.16 3.21 -21.99
CA ARG A 115 -12.58 2.14 -22.94
C ARG A 115 -11.73 0.86 -22.88
N ILE A 116 -10.78 0.78 -21.94
CA ILE A 116 -9.90 -0.36 -21.73
C ILE A 116 -10.46 -1.23 -20.60
N ILE A 117 -10.44 -0.68 -19.39
CA ILE A 117 -10.88 -1.32 -18.15
C ILE A 117 -12.22 -0.76 -17.68
N PHE A 118 -12.63 0.40 -18.22
CA PHE A 118 -13.94 1.03 -18.02
C PHE A 118 -14.50 1.54 -19.34
N SER A 119 -15.67 1.03 -19.75
CA SER A 119 -16.36 1.42 -20.98
C SER A 119 -17.77 1.98 -20.68
N THR A 120 -18.20 2.96 -21.47
CA THR A 120 -19.58 3.47 -21.47
C THR A 120 -20.59 2.44 -21.97
N THR A 121 -20.14 1.50 -22.82
CA THR A 121 -20.98 0.40 -23.35
C THR A 121 -21.24 -0.71 -22.33
N ALA A 122 -20.61 -0.65 -21.16
CA ALA A 122 -20.86 -1.63 -20.11
C ALA A 122 -22.33 -1.52 -19.63
N PRO A 123 -23.02 -2.65 -19.42
CA PRO A 123 -24.40 -2.62 -18.97
C PRO A 123 -24.51 -1.97 -17.57
N PRO A 124 -25.64 -1.31 -17.28
CA PRO A 124 -25.87 -0.69 -15.99
C PRO A 124 -25.81 -1.73 -14.85
N CYS A 125 -25.63 -1.25 -13.62
CA CYS A 125 -25.69 -2.12 -12.46
C CYS A 125 -27.05 -2.79 -12.37
N ARG A 126 -27.08 -4.14 -12.32
CA ARG A 126 -28.33 -4.91 -12.22
C ARG A 126 -29.08 -4.67 -10.92
N THR A 127 -28.38 -4.32 -9.84
CA THR A 127 -28.95 -4.11 -8.50
C THR A 127 -29.33 -2.65 -8.26
N CYS A 128 -28.44 -1.71 -8.59
CA CYS A 128 -28.67 -0.29 -8.34
C CYS A 128 -29.42 0.41 -9.49
N HIS A 129 -29.52 -0.23 -10.65
CA HIS A 129 -30.13 0.33 -11.87
C HIS A 129 -29.50 1.66 -12.34
N LEU A 130 -28.23 1.89 -11.99
CA LEU A 130 -27.45 3.06 -12.39
C LEU A 130 -26.34 2.65 -13.36
N GLN A 131 -26.05 3.51 -14.34
CA GLN A 131 -24.86 3.36 -15.18
C GLN A 131 -23.60 3.47 -14.32
N LYS A 132 -22.67 2.53 -14.41
CA LYS A 132 -21.49 2.51 -13.53
C LYS A 132 -20.49 3.59 -13.96
N PRO A 133 -20.17 4.59 -13.12
CA PRO A 133 -19.07 5.52 -13.41
C PRO A 133 -17.74 4.79 -13.56
N ALA A 134 -16.79 5.39 -14.29
CA ALA A 134 -15.42 4.87 -14.34
C ALA A 134 -14.83 4.75 -12.91
N ARG A 135 -13.99 3.74 -12.68
CA ARG A 135 -13.43 3.40 -11.35
C ARG A 135 -14.45 2.98 -10.28
N SER A 136 -15.73 2.78 -10.62
CA SER A 136 -16.73 2.31 -9.65
C SER A 136 -16.95 0.79 -9.71
N LYS A 137 -17.50 0.22 -8.62
CA LYS A 137 -17.95 -1.18 -8.55
C LYS A 137 -19.16 -1.32 -7.63
N HIS A 138 -20.06 -2.23 -7.95
CA HIS A 138 -21.10 -2.68 -7.03
C HIS A 138 -20.52 -3.65 -6.00
N CYS A 139 -20.65 -3.31 -4.72
CA CYS A 139 -20.34 -4.24 -3.64
C CYS A 139 -21.59 -5.01 -3.24
N SER A 140 -21.55 -6.33 -3.36
CA SER A 140 -22.67 -7.21 -2.99
C SER A 140 -22.91 -7.29 -1.48
N ILE A 141 -21.94 -6.88 -0.66
CA ILE A 141 -22.06 -6.84 0.81
C ILE A 141 -22.74 -5.54 1.23
N CYS A 142 -22.22 -4.39 0.79
CA CYS A 142 -22.81 -3.07 1.06
C CYS A 142 -24.10 -2.79 0.26
N LYS A 143 -24.43 -3.62 -0.74
CA LYS A 143 -25.58 -3.47 -1.65
C LYS A 143 -25.63 -2.12 -2.39
N ALA A 144 -24.46 -1.53 -2.63
CA ALA A 144 -24.33 -0.22 -3.25
C ALA A 144 -23.19 -0.18 -4.28
N CYS A 145 -23.32 0.70 -5.27
CA CYS A 145 -22.20 1.09 -6.12
C CYS A 145 -21.32 2.10 -5.37
N VAL A 146 -20.02 1.88 -5.33
CA VAL A 146 -19.05 2.74 -4.66
C VAL A 146 -18.11 3.36 -5.69
N ALA A 147 -17.91 4.68 -5.63
CA ALA A 147 -16.98 5.42 -6.48
C ALA A 147 -15.52 5.14 -6.10
N LYS A 148 -14.62 5.09 -7.09
CA LYS A 148 -13.19 4.72 -6.92
C LYS A 148 -13.04 3.50 -5.98
N HIS A 149 -13.86 2.48 -6.19
CA HIS A 149 -13.97 1.33 -5.30
C HIS A 149 -12.65 0.57 -5.26
N ASP A 150 -12.08 0.40 -4.08
CA ASP A 150 -10.89 -0.41 -3.85
C ASP A 150 -11.27 -1.85 -3.50
N HIS A 151 -11.80 -2.07 -2.28
CA HIS A 151 -12.28 -3.37 -1.82
C HIS A 151 -13.35 -3.21 -0.73
N HIS A 152 -14.04 -4.30 -0.38
CA HIS A 152 -14.81 -4.36 0.85
C HIS A 152 -13.91 -4.87 1.97
N CYS A 153 -13.69 -4.06 3.00
CA CYS A 153 -12.80 -4.40 4.10
C CYS A 153 -13.62 -4.97 5.26
N ILE A 154 -13.44 -6.27 5.52
CA ILE A 154 -14.09 -6.96 6.64
C ILE A 154 -13.71 -6.37 8.01
N TRP A 155 -12.51 -5.79 8.13
CA TRP A 155 -11.96 -5.29 9.40
C TRP A 155 -12.59 -3.99 9.86
N VAL A 156 -13.10 -3.19 8.93
CA VAL A 156 -13.88 -1.97 9.23
C VAL A 156 -15.35 -2.14 8.83
N ASN A 157 -15.76 -3.35 8.45
CA ASN A 157 -17.10 -3.71 8.00
C ASN A 157 -17.71 -2.69 7.00
N ASN A 158 -16.88 -2.18 6.09
CA ASN A 158 -17.25 -1.12 5.18
C ASN A 158 -16.43 -1.22 3.88
N CYS A 159 -16.94 -0.64 2.80
CA CYS A 159 -16.16 -0.49 1.58
C CYS A 159 -15.04 0.54 1.78
N ILE A 160 -13.92 0.34 1.08
CA ILE A 160 -12.88 1.33 0.90
C ILE A 160 -13.02 1.89 -0.52
N GLY A 161 -13.19 3.20 -0.62
CA GLY A 161 -13.46 3.90 -1.87
C GLY A 161 -12.99 5.35 -1.85
N LEU A 162 -13.53 6.14 -2.76
CA LEU A 162 -13.13 7.53 -3.00
C LEU A 162 -12.99 8.36 -1.71
N ASN A 163 -14.02 8.35 -0.87
CA ASN A 163 -14.13 9.30 0.24
C ASN A 163 -13.36 8.87 1.50
N ASN A 164 -13.06 7.57 1.63
CA ASN A 164 -12.51 7.03 2.88
C ASN A 164 -11.12 6.36 2.76
N THR A 165 -10.54 6.27 1.56
CA THR A 165 -9.20 5.67 1.37
C THR A 165 -8.13 6.31 2.26
N ARG A 166 -8.13 7.64 2.46
CA ARG A 166 -7.17 8.31 3.36
C ARG A 166 -7.29 7.86 4.83
N HIS A 167 -8.52 7.65 5.31
CA HIS A 167 -8.77 7.23 6.68
C HIS A 167 -8.38 5.76 6.85
N PHE A 168 -8.59 4.94 5.81
CA PHE A 168 -8.11 3.58 5.76
C PHE A 168 -6.57 3.50 5.80
N LEU A 169 -5.86 4.35 5.05
CA LEU A 169 -4.39 4.43 5.15
C LEU A 169 -3.93 4.87 6.55
N ALA A 170 -4.61 5.85 7.15
CA ALA A 170 -4.32 6.26 8.53
C ALA A 170 -4.57 5.13 9.53
N PHE A 171 -5.64 4.36 9.35
CA PHE A 171 -5.94 3.14 10.10
C PHE A 171 -4.81 2.12 9.98
N LEU A 172 -4.36 1.78 8.76
CA LEU A 172 -3.25 0.85 8.56
C LEU A 172 -1.95 1.31 9.25
N MET A 173 -1.64 2.60 9.17
CA MET A 173 -0.46 3.16 9.85
C MET A 173 -0.61 3.08 11.38
N ALA A 174 -1.78 3.40 11.93
CA ALA A 174 -2.05 3.27 13.36
C ALA A 174 -1.96 1.81 13.82
N THR A 175 -2.48 0.86 13.03
CA THR A 175 -2.36 -0.58 13.28
C THR A 175 -0.90 -1.01 13.32
N ASN A 176 -0.08 -0.58 12.35
CA ASN A 176 1.34 -0.91 12.33
C ASN A 176 2.09 -0.38 13.55
N ILE A 177 1.78 0.86 13.98
CA ILE A 177 2.38 1.44 15.19
C ILE A 177 1.98 0.62 16.41
N LEU A 178 0.68 0.33 16.57
CA LEU A 178 0.16 -0.46 17.69
C LEU A 178 0.81 -1.85 17.78
N LEU A 179 0.85 -2.58 16.66
CA LEU A 179 1.47 -3.90 16.61
C LEU A 179 2.97 -3.82 16.93
N SER A 180 3.67 -2.79 16.44
CA SER A 180 5.10 -2.58 16.75
C SER A 180 5.34 -2.30 18.22
N CYS A 181 4.50 -1.45 18.85
CA CYS A 181 4.53 -1.21 20.29
C CYS A 181 4.32 -2.53 21.05
N GLY A 182 3.33 -3.33 20.66
CA GLY A 182 3.06 -4.65 21.26
C GLY A 182 4.26 -5.60 21.16
N VAL A 183 4.88 -5.72 19.98
CA VAL A 183 6.08 -6.54 19.79
C VAL A 183 7.21 -6.10 20.72
N VAL A 184 7.51 -4.81 20.79
CA VAL A 184 8.64 -4.30 21.59
C VAL A 184 8.38 -4.44 23.09
N LEU A 185 7.17 -4.11 23.56
CA LEU A 185 6.79 -4.25 24.96
C LEU A 185 6.83 -5.72 25.40
N CYS A 186 6.17 -6.62 24.67
CA CYS A 186 6.16 -8.03 25.03
C CYS A 186 7.55 -8.65 24.92
N PHE A 187 8.36 -8.27 23.92
CA PHE A 187 9.75 -8.72 23.83
C PHE A 187 10.57 -8.27 25.03
N GLY A 188 10.42 -7.02 25.47
CA GLY A 188 11.08 -6.49 26.67
C GLY A 188 10.71 -7.27 27.94
N ILE A 189 9.41 -7.58 28.12
CA ILE A 189 8.94 -8.39 29.24
C ILE A 189 9.54 -9.82 29.19
N LEU A 190 9.53 -10.47 28.02
CA LEU A 190 10.11 -11.80 27.85
C LEU A 190 11.62 -11.80 28.15
N GLN A 191 12.34 -10.72 27.80
CA GLN A 191 13.73 -10.54 28.17
C GLN A 191 13.91 -10.41 29.69
N THR A 192 13.02 -9.70 30.39
CA THR A 192 13.04 -9.62 31.85
C THR A 192 12.78 -10.98 32.49
N VAL A 193 11.85 -11.78 31.97
CA VAL A 193 11.60 -13.16 32.43
C VAL A 193 12.87 -14.00 32.32
N LEU A 194 13.59 -13.92 31.19
CA LEU A 194 14.88 -14.59 31.01
C LEU A 194 15.92 -14.15 32.05
N GLN A 195 16.01 -12.85 32.34
CA GLN A 195 16.95 -12.33 33.34
C GLN A 195 16.63 -12.80 34.75
N ILE A 196 15.36 -12.82 35.15
CA ILE A 196 14.90 -13.32 36.45
C ILE A 196 15.26 -14.80 36.59
N ASN A 197 15.13 -15.57 35.51
CA ASN A 197 15.53 -16.97 35.43
C ASN A 197 17.05 -17.19 35.27
N GLY A 198 17.87 -16.16 35.49
CA GLY A 198 19.33 -16.26 35.53
C GLY A 198 20.02 -16.31 34.16
N ILE A 199 19.31 -16.04 33.06
CA ILE A 199 19.87 -16.01 31.71
C ILE A 199 20.44 -14.63 31.40
N ASP A 200 21.75 -14.55 31.15
CA ASP A 200 22.39 -13.31 30.71
C ASP A 200 22.00 -12.96 29.25
N LEU A 201 21.31 -11.83 29.05
CA LEU A 201 20.92 -11.33 27.73
C LEU A 201 22.12 -11.08 26.80
N ARG A 202 23.32 -10.81 27.34
CA ARG A 202 24.54 -10.66 26.52
C ARG A 202 24.90 -11.96 25.84
N ARG A 203 24.69 -13.11 26.52
CA ARG A 203 24.85 -14.45 25.94
C ARG A 203 23.82 -14.67 24.84
N LEU A 204 22.57 -14.27 25.06
CA LEU A 204 21.50 -14.41 24.07
C LEU A 204 21.77 -13.62 22.77
N ARG A 205 22.48 -12.49 22.86
CA ARG A 205 22.84 -11.66 21.69
C ARG A 205 23.88 -12.31 20.77
N VAL A 206 24.74 -13.18 21.31
CA VAL A 206 25.76 -13.91 20.55
C VAL A 206 25.40 -15.38 20.34
N ALA A 207 24.27 -15.82 20.91
CA ALA A 207 23.78 -17.18 20.81
C ALA A 207 23.40 -17.53 19.35
N GLY A 208 23.57 -18.79 18.98
CA GLY A 208 23.07 -19.31 17.71
C GLY A 208 21.53 -19.33 17.68
N TRP A 209 20.96 -19.41 16.46
CA TRP A 209 19.51 -19.42 16.26
C TRP A 209 18.77 -20.46 17.10
N THR A 210 19.32 -21.68 17.20
CA THR A 210 18.71 -22.77 17.99
C THR A 210 18.63 -22.41 19.47
N GLU A 211 19.73 -21.92 20.05
CA GLU A 211 19.77 -21.51 21.46
C GLU A 211 18.81 -20.34 21.70
N TRP A 212 18.79 -19.35 20.81
CA TRP A 212 17.89 -18.20 20.90
C TRP A 212 16.42 -18.65 20.91
N ILE A 213 16.02 -19.55 20.01
CA ILE A 213 14.66 -20.08 19.93
C ILE A 213 14.30 -20.86 21.20
N VAL A 214 15.22 -21.67 21.73
CA VAL A 214 14.98 -22.45 22.95
C VAL A 214 14.76 -21.53 24.15
N TYR A 215 15.61 -20.53 24.36
CA TYR A 215 15.45 -19.59 25.47
C TYR A 215 14.18 -18.74 25.31
N MET A 216 13.92 -18.19 24.13
CA MET A 216 12.69 -17.43 23.89
C MET A 216 11.44 -18.29 24.03
N GLY A 217 11.49 -19.54 23.58
CA GLY A 217 10.41 -20.53 23.77
C GLY A 217 10.16 -20.82 25.25
N ALA A 218 11.22 -20.99 26.05
CA ALA A 218 11.10 -21.16 27.49
C ALA A 218 10.47 -19.92 28.17
N ALA A 219 10.89 -18.71 27.80
CA ALA A 219 10.30 -17.48 28.32
C ALA A 219 8.82 -17.33 27.96
N ILE A 220 8.43 -17.75 26.74
CA ILE A 220 7.03 -17.76 26.29
C ILE A 220 6.21 -18.79 27.08
N LEU A 221 6.77 -19.95 27.40
CA LEU A 221 6.08 -20.98 28.18
C LEU A 221 5.92 -20.60 29.65
N GLU A 222 6.86 -19.86 30.20
CA GLU A 222 6.77 -19.31 31.56
C GLU A 222 5.64 -18.27 31.65
N GLU A 223 5.57 -17.36 30.68
CA GLU A 223 4.57 -16.29 30.61
C GLU A 223 3.68 -16.41 29.36
N VAL A 224 2.85 -17.46 29.34
CA VAL A 224 2.05 -17.85 28.17
C VAL A 224 1.17 -16.72 27.63
N HIS A 225 0.60 -15.89 28.50
CA HIS A 225 -0.24 -14.76 28.07
C HIS A 225 0.57 -13.70 27.30
N VAL A 226 1.73 -13.31 27.84
CA VAL A 226 2.62 -12.33 27.20
C VAL A 226 3.20 -12.91 25.91
N GLY A 227 3.60 -14.18 25.94
CA GLY A 227 4.09 -14.89 24.77
C GLY A 227 3.05 -15.03 23.65
N ALA A 228 1.79 -15.30 23.99
CA ALA A 228 0.70 -15.35 23.02
C ALA A 228 0.45 -13.99 22.34
N VAL A 229 0.41 -12.91 23.13
CA VAL A 229 0.27 -11.54 22.60
C VAL A 229 1.46 -11.17 21.73
N PHE A 230 2.69 -11.50 22.15
CA PHE A 230 3.90 -11.28 21.36
C PHE A 230 3.82 -11.94 19.98
N LEU A 231 3.50 -13.23 19.94
CA LEU A 231 3.39 -14.00 18.70
C LEU A 231 2.27 -13.45 17.80
N LEU A 232 1.11 -13.11 18.37
CA LEU A 232 0.01 -12.49 17.64
C LEU A 232 0.45 -11.15 17.02
N CYS A 233 1.09 -10.28 17.80
CA CYS A 233 1.57 -8.98 17.30
C CYS A 233 2.62 -9.13 16.20
N VAL A 234 3.53 -10.11 16.29
CA VAL A 234 4.51 -10.39 15.24
C VAL A 234 3.83 -10.86 13.96
N LEU A 235 2.95 -11.87 14.04
CA LEU A 235 2.29 -12.45 12.87
C LEU A 235 1.36 -11.45 12.19
N CYS A 236 0.50 -10.77 12.96
CA CYS A 236 -0.37 -9.72 12.45
C CYS A 236 0.45 -8.52 11.94
N GLY A 237 1.56 -8.19 12.61
CA GLY A 237 2.47 -7.11 12.22
C GLY A 237 3.02 -7.32 10.82
N ILE A 238 3.58 -8.51 10.55
CA ILE A 238 4.13 -8.84 9.22
C ILE A 238 3.05 -8.67 8.15
N LEU A 239 1.85 -9.23 8.36
CA LEU A 239 0.75 -9.13 7.40
C LEU A 239 0.33 -7.66 7.18
N SER A 240 0.18 -6.90 8.27
CA SER A 240 -0.25 -5.50 8.23
C SER A 240 0.77 -4.60 7.52
N PHE A 241 2.07 -4.79 7.77
CA PHE A 241 3.13 -4.04 7.09
C PHE A 241 3.18 -4.35 5.59
N VAL A 242 3.07 -5.61 5.19
CA VAL A 242 3.02 -6.01 3.77
C VAL A 242 1.79 -5.41 3.09
N PHE A 243 0.63 -5.49 3.73
CA PHE A 243 -0.61 -4.93 3.21
C PHE A 243 -0.56 -3.40 3.09
N THR A 244 0.06 -2.73 4.06
CA THR A 244 0.30 -1.28 4.00
C THR A 244 1.23 -0.91 2.85
N ALA A 245 2.34 -1.62 2.69
CA ALA A 245 3.28 -1.39 1.58
C ALA A 245 2.61 -1.58 0.22
N TYR A 246 1.74 -2.59 0.10
CA TYR A 246 0.94 -2.80 -1.11
C TYR A 246 0.01 -1.62 -1.40
N HIS A 247 -0.73 -1.13 -0.42
CA HIS A 247 -1.60 0.03 -0.62
C HIS A 247 -0.83 1.31 -0.92
N LEU A 248 0.35 1.52 -0.33
CA LEU A 248 1.23 2.64 -0.70
C LEU A 248 1.71 2.53 -2.15
N TYR A 249 2.02 1.31 -2.62
CA TYR A 249 2.33 1.07 -4.02
C TYR A 249 1.13 1.35 -4.94
N LEU A 250 -0.08 0.95 -4.57
CA LEU A 250 -1.29 1.23 -5.34
C LEU A 250 -1.54 2.74 -5.48
N VAL A 251 -1.37 3.49 -4.39
CA VAL A 251 -1.42 4.95 -4.38
C VAL A 251 -0.34 5.51 -5.31
N TRP A 252 0.90 5.05 -5.20
CA TRP A 252 1.99 5.50 -6.09
C TRP A 252 1.68 5.25 -7.57
N ALA A 253 1.12 4.08 -7.91
CA ALA A 253 0.76 3.68 -9.26
C ALA A 253 -0.59 4.27 -9.76
N GLY A 254 -1.31 5.03 -8.93
CA GLY A 254 -2.58 5.65 -9.28
C GLY A 254 -3.72 4.65 -9.52
N THR A 255 -3.61 3.44 -9.00
CA THR A 255 -4.54 2.32 -9.23
C THR A 255 -5.18 1.84 -7.94
N THR A 256 -6.31 1.14 -8.03
CA THR A 256 -7.00 0.50 -6.90
C THR A 256 -6.82 -1.01 -6.94
N THR A 257 -7.06 -1.71 -5.83
CA THR A 257 -7.06 -3.18 -5.77
C THR A 257 -8.05 -3.80 -6.77
N ASN A 258 -9.21 -3.17 -6.98
CA ASN A 258 -10.17 -3.62 -7.99
C ASN A 258 -9.69 -3.38 -9.43
N GLU A 259 -8.86 -2.36 -9.65
CA GLU A 259 -8.28 -2.10 -10.97
C GLU A 259 -7.12 -3.04 -11.28
N THR A 260 -6.33 -3.47 -10.29
CA THR A 260 -5.24 -4.43 -10.55
C THR A 260 -5.72 -5.74 -11.15
N THR A 261 -6.90 -6.24 -10.76
CA THR A 261 -7.50 -7.42 -11.39
C THR A 261 -7.87 -7.14 -12.84
N LYS A 262 -8.46 -5.97 -13.12
CA LYS A 262 -8.81 -5.55 -14.50
C LYS A 262 -7.57 -5.37 -15.39
N TRP A 263 -6.48 -4.86 -14.84
CA TRP A 263 -5.21 -4.74 -15.53
C TRP A 263 -4.56 -6.11 -15.79
N ALA A 264 -4.76 -7.07 -14.89
CA ALA A 264 -4.33 -8.45 -15.11
C ALA A 264 -5.10 -9.10 -16.27
N ASP A 265 -6.43 -8.96 -16.30
CA ASP A 265 -7.26 -9.44 -17.41
C ASP A 265 -6.81 -8.83 -18.75
N LEU A 266 -6.56 -7.51 -18.78
CA LEU A 266 -6.05 -6.84 -19.97
C LEU A 266 -4.67 -7.36 -20.40
N MET A 267 -3.79 -7.66 -19.44
CA MET A 267 -2.47 -8.22 -19.74
C MET A 267 -2.58 -9.60 -20.40
N GLU A 268 -3.57 -10.40 -20.02
CA GLU A 268 -3.89 -11.67 -20.69
C GLU A 268 -4.41 -11.42 -22.11
N ASP A 269 -5.37 -10.49 -22.29
CA ASP A 269 -5.87 -10.11 -23.61
C ASP A 269 -4.76 -9.62 -24.56
N ILE A 270 -3.76 -8.90 -24.04
CA ILE A 270 -2.59 -8.43 -24.80
C ILE A 270 -1.73 -9.62 -25.24
N LYS A 271 -1.46 -10.57 -24.35
CA LYS A 271 -0.69 -11.79 -24.69
C LYS A 271 -1.37 -12.59 -25.78
N ASP A 272 -2.68 -12.68 -25.72
CA ASP A 272 -3.50 -13.37 -26.71
C ASP A 272 -3.63 -12.58 -28.04
N GLY A 273 -3.13 -11.34 -28.07
CA GLY A 273 -3.15 -10.51 -29.27
C GLY A 273 -4.49 -9.88 -29.61
N MET A 274 -5.38 -9.76 -28.62
CA MET A 274 -6.74 -9.25 -28.81
C MET A 274 -6.83 -7.73 -28.71
N ILE A 275 -5.74 -7.04 -28.33
CA ILE A 275 -5.74 -5.61 -28.05
C ILE A 275 -4.98 -4.84 -29.13
N PHE A 276 -5.67 -3.88 -29.73
CA PHE A 276 -5.14 -2.97 -30.74
C PHE A 276 -5.26 -1.54 -30.27
N LYS A 277 -4.26 -0.72 -30.57
CA LYS A 277 -4.21 0.71 -30.27
C LYS A 277 -4.15 1.53 -31.55
N THR A 278 -4.62 2.76 -31.47
CA THR A 278 -4.42 3.77 -32.50
C THR A 278 -4.17 5.14 -31.89
N ASP A 279 -3.40 5.98 -32.58
CA ASP A 279 -2.98 7.32 -32.13
C ASP A 279 -3.91 8.43 -32.63
N VAL A 280 -5.09 8.07 -33.16
CA VAL A 280 -6.00 9.04 -33.72
C VAL A 280 -6.69 9.81 -32.60
N ALA A 281 -6.45 11.13 -32.60
CA ALA A 281 -7.22 12.14 -31.86
C ALA A 281 -8.64 12.29 -32.45
N GLU A 282 -9.28 11.18 -32.80
CA GLU A 282 -10.55 11.20 -33.50
C GLU A 282 -11.58 11.88 -32.60
N ASP A 283 -12.37 12.74 -33.21
CA ASP A 283 -13.59 13.39 -32.73
C ASP A 283 -14.67 12.38 -32.26
N CYS A 284 -14.28 11.25 -31.67
CA CYS A 284 -15.10 10.41 -30.79
C CYS A 284 -15.26 11.02 -29.38
N ALA A 285 -15.16 12.35 -29.29
CA ALA A 285 -15.38 13.13 -28.07
C ALA A 285 -16.86 13.20 -27.66
N GLU A 286 -17.80 12.65 -28.43
CA GLU A 286 -19.22 12.76 -28.12
C GLU A 286 -19.88 11.39 -27.95
N GLU A 287 -19.66 10.79 -26.78
CA GLU A 287 -20.72 10.03 -26.09
C GLU A 287 -20.37 9.84 -24.61
N GLN A 288 -20.01 10.93 -23.91
CA GLN A 288 -19.94 10.92 -22.45
C GLN A 288 -21.30 11.29 -21.88
N ALA A 289 -22.25 10.35 -21.99
CA ALA A 289 -23.57 10.20 -21.35
C ALA A 289 -24.53 11.40 -21.15
N GLU A 290 -24.08 12.65 -21.09
CA GLU A 290 -24.88 13.85 -20.77
C GLU A 290 -24.04 15.14 -20.99
N GLY A 291 -23.64 15.42 -22.24
CA GLY A 291 -23.36 16.77 -22.79
C GLY A 291 -22.36 17.72 -22.08
N LYS A 292 -21.55 17.26 -21.12
CA LYS A 292 -20.48 18.08 -20.50
C LYS A 292 -19.19 17.28 -20.35
N ALA A 293 -18.07 17.91 -20.68
CA ALA A 293 -16.74 17.32 -20.60
C ALA A 293 -16.39 16.87 -19.16
N VAL A 294 -15.75 15.71 -19.05
CA VAL A 294 -15.15 15.23 -17.80
C VAL A 294 -14.02 16.16 -17.36
N GLU A 295 -14.07 16.64 -16.13
CA GLU A 295 -13.00 17.45 -15.53
C GLU A 295 -11.89 16.54 -14.97
N TRP A 296 -10.99 16.05 -15.83
CA TRP A 296 -9.84 15.23 -15.42
C TRP A 296 -8.52 15.74 -16.01
N PRO A 297 -7.42 15.83 -15.23
CA PRO A 297 -6.19 16.50 -15.68
C PRO A 297 -5.43 15.79 -16.80
N ARG A 298 -5.64 14.47 -16.94
CA ARG A 298 -4.96 13.65 -17.97
C ARG A 298 -5.94 13.17 -19.02
N THR A 299 -5.58 13.35 -20.28
CA THR A 299 -6.25 12.73 -21.42
C THR A 299 -5.24 11.82 -22.12
N SER A 300 -5.73 10.75 -22.73
CA SER A 300 -4.91 9.94 -23.63
C SER A 300 -5.33 10.22 -25.06
N ARG A 301 -4.34 10.28 -25.96
CA ARG A 301 -4.55 10.29 -27.41
C ARG A 301 -4.66 8.88 -27.99
N GLN A 302 -4.44 7.87 -27.15
CA GLN A 302 -4.56 6.48 -27.50
C GLN A 302 -6.02 6.05 -27.39
N SER A 303 -6.54 5.47 -28.47
CA SER A 303 -7.78 4.70 -28.44
C SER A 303 -7.43 3.21 -28.52
N LEU A 304 -8.05 2.41 -27.67
CA LEU A 304 -7.83 0.96 -27.59
C LEU A 304 -9.09 0.23 -27.98
N TYR A 305 -8.92 -0.84 -28.75
CA TYR A 305 -10.00 -1.71 -29.20
C TYR A 305 -9.67 -3.15 -28.87
N ARG A 306 -10.67 -3.86 -28.35
CA ARG A 306 -10.60 -5.28 -28.04
C ARG A 306 -11.39 -6.04 -29.10
N ILE A 307 -10.71 -6.88 -29.87
CA ILE A 307 -11.38 -7.80 -30.80
C ILE A 307 -11.92 -9.02 -30.03
N LYS A 308 -13.06 -9.56 -30.47
CA LYS A 308 -13.55 -10.86 -30.00
C LYS A 308 -12.97 -11.92 -30.93
N GLU A 309 -12.27 -12.92 -30.38
CA GLU A 309 -11.86 -14.15 -31.08
C GLU A 309 -11.17 -13.95 -32.45
N GLY A 310 -10.09 -13.16 -32.49
CA GLY A 310 -9.15 -13.16 -33.61
C GLY A 310 -9.64 -12.56 -34.94
N ASN A 311 -10.88 -12.10 -35.02
CA ASN A 311 -11.40 -11.48 -36.23
C ASN A 311 -10.99 -10.00 -36.31
N THR A 312 -9.87 -9.72 -37.00
CA THR A 312 -9.41 -8.34 -37.27
C THR A 312 -10.38 -7.55 -38.16
N GLY A 313 -11.36 -8.21 -38.79
CA GLY A 313 -12.43 -7.56 -39.55
C GLY A 313 -13.39 -6.72 -38.70
N ASP A 314 -13.38 -6.92 -37.38
CA ASP A 314 -14.20 -6.17 -36.43
C ASP A 314 -13.57 -4.82 -36.02
N LEU A 315 -12.37 -4.53 -36.52
CA LEU A 315 -11.72 -3.24 -36.28
C LEU A 315 -12.45 -2.12 -37.04
N PRO A 316 -12.72 -0.97 -36.37
CA PRO A 316 -13.28 0.19 -37.05
C PRO A 316 -12.44 0.60 -38.27
N ARG A 317 -13.12 0.80 -39.41
CA ARG A 317 -12.48 1.20 -40.67
C ARG A 317 -12.14 2.69 -40.66
N GLY A 318 -11.16 3.09 -41.48
CA GLY A 318 -10.75 4.49 -41.61
C GLY A 318 -9.55 4.89 -40.75
N VAL A 319 -9.06 3.98 -39.90
CA VAL A 319 -7.98 4.22 -38.95
C VAL A 319 -6.95 3.09 -38.99
N VAL A 320 -5.66 3.44 -38.82
CA VAL A 320 -4.57 2.46 -38.72
C VAL A 320 -4.48 1.94 -37.29
N TRP A 321 -4.53 0.61 -37.13
CA TRP A 321 -4.48 -0.08 -35.85
C TRP A 321 -3.15 -0.80 -35.66
N PHE A 322 -2.55 -0.64 -34.48
CA PHE A 322 -1.31 -1.31 -34.08
C PHE A 322 -1.60 -2.32 -32.98
N ARG A 323 -1.12 -3.55 -33.12
CA ARG A 323 -1.24 -4.55 -32.06
C ARG A 323 -0.38 -4.14 -30.86
N VAL A 324 -0.97 -4.13 -29.68
CA VAL A 324 -0.27 -3.88 -28.41
C VAL A 324 0.55 -5.12 -28.05
N GLN A 325 1.85 -4.96 -27.76
CA GLN A 325 2.72 -6.08 -27.39
C GLN A 325 2.94 -6.18 -25.88
N SER A 326 2.82 -5.05 -25.17
CA SER A 326 3.03 -5.01 -23.72
C SER A 326 2.13 -4.00 -23.03
N LEU A 327 1.88 -4.21 -21.73
CA LEU A 327 1.13 -3.27 -20.91
C LEU A 327 1.81 -1.89 -20.80
N ALA A 328 3.12 -1.81 -21.02
CA ALA A 328 3.87 -0.55 -21.01
C ALA A 328 3.49 0.39 -22.16
N GLU A 329 2.83 -0.13 -23.20
CA GLU A 329 2.33 0.66 -24.33
C GLU A 329 0.91 1.20 -24.12
N VAL A 330 0.32 0.96 -22.94
CA VAL A 330 -1.04 1.37 -22.60
C VAL A 330 -1.00 2.50 -21.59
N ASP A 331 -1.60 3.63 -21.95
CA ASP A 331 -1.71 4.79 -21.07
C ASP A 331 -2.67 4.54 -19.89
N ASN A 332 -2.16 4.60 -18.67
CA ASN A 332 -3.01 4.73 -17.49
C ASN A 332 -3.39 6.20 -17.27
N VAL A 333 -4.51 6.63 -17.86
CA VAL A 333 -5.04 8.00 -17.69
C VAL A 333 -5.35 8.38 -16.24
N TYR A 334 -5.46 7.41 -15.33
CA TYR A 334 -5.74 7.65 -13.92
C TYR A 334 -4.49 7.83 -13.06
N ASP A 335 -3.31 7.42 -13.55
CA ASP A 335 -2.05 7.71 -12.89
C ASP A 335 -1.66 9.17 -13.16
N LEU A 336 -1.68 10.01 -12.14
CA LEU A 336 -1.30 11.43 -12.19
C LEU A 336 0.19 11.66 -11.89
N GLY A 337 0.94 10.60 -11.56
CA GLY A 337 2.28 10.63 -11.00
C GLY A 337 2.26 10.59 -9.46
N GLY A 338 3.24 9.90 -8.87
CA GLY A 338 3.20 9.47 -7.46
C GLY A 338 2.76 10.52 -6.42
N TRP A 339 3.26 11.76 -6.50
CA TRP A 339 2.84 12.84 -5.59
C TRP A 339 1.40 13.29 -5.83
N SER A 340 1.01 13.50 -7.09
CA SER A 340 -0.34 13.89 -7.46
C SER A 340 -1.37 12.81 -7.13
N ASN A 341 -1.00 11.54 -7.27
CA ASN A 341 -1.85 10.41 -6.84
C ASN A 341 -2.07 10.42 -5.33
N LEU A 342 -1.01 10.65 -4.55
CA LEU A 342 -1.11 10.78 -3.10
C LEU A 342 -2.04 11.94 -2.73
N MET A 343 -1.90 13.10 -3.40
CA MET A 343 -2.77 14.26 -3.15
C MET A 343 -4.24 13.97 -3.52
N ASP A 344 -4.51 13.25 -4.60
CA ASP A 344 -5.87 12.81 -4.96
C ASP A 344 -6.47 11.85 -3.91
N VAL A 345 -5.65 11.06 -3.21
CA VAL A 345 -6.11 10.21 -2.10
C VAL A 345 -6.34 11.00 -0.81
N VAL A 346 -5.43 11.91 -0.46
CA VAL A 346 -5.50 12.69 0.79
C VAL A 346 -6.62 13.74 0.71
N PHE A 347 -6.78 14.37 -0.45
CA PHE A 347 -7.77 15.41 -0.72
C PHE A 347 -8.62 15.01 -1.95
N PRO A 348 -9.49 13.99 -1.82
CA PRO A 348 -10.28 13.51 -2.94
C PRO A 348 -11.31 14.56 -3.36
N LYS A 349 -11.65 14.54 -4.65
CA LYS A 349 -12.80 15.29 -5.17
C LYS A 349 -14.06 14.80 -4.44
N LYS A 350 -14.89 15.73 -3.97
CA LYS A 350 -16.14 15.39 -3.29
C LYS A 350 -17.18 14.92 -4.32
N LEU A 351 -17.83 13.81 -4.02
CA LEU A 351 -19.06 13.40 -4.71
C LEU A 351 -20.16 14.37 -4.24
N ALA A 352 -20.49 15.37 -5.07
CA ALA A 352 -21.51 16.38 -4.80
C ALA A 352 -22.91 15.88 -5.16
#